data_AF-A0A1W9JEY0-F1
#
_entry.id   AF-A0A1W9JEY0-F1
#
_cell.length_a   1.000
_cell.length_b   1.000
_cell.length_c   1.000
_cell.angle_alpha   90.00
_cell.angle_beta   90.00
_cell.angle_gamma   90.00
#
_symmetry.space_group_name_H-M   'P 1'
#
loop_
_entity.id
_entity.type
_entity.pdbx_description
1 polymer ?
#
loop_
_entity_poly.entity_id
_entity_poly.type
_entity_poly.pdbx_seq_one_letter_code
_entity_poly.pdbx_strand_id
1 'polypeptide(L)'
;MWFYLGIAVFFVSINVYLRQQLKFKSLLEKRVKTEFSGWLEKSYYQYNQQDFQKIDLSRLSIEISCETTLQFYIKRENNIDKLAKMLGISEEFHTNNPQFDKQFYLTSITQEDTQTIGKDAEIMQLIRAVLFNSVSGYEHFKKSNKNKIICDGKKLYVELYFKKSSKITPSSSKFNHVIHNIFLLRTSLKAHKISERHFWKIPAQRNTAIFSALSLALVTWGGFEIIRFITFDNVLFSPFSLVPNTLILTTLTLLLIALLILRLIKKSARRHMILVNVLLISSFGLAFVIYGLLYDINVDLDKRPEEVRSYEVLETYKKHHRSRRSSYYTYHLKLKNAEPPVDNRVKISSGLYSQIAAGDSVKLIIRNGYLSEPWLQSIHRCIECNKDF
;
A
#
# COMPACT_ATOMS: atom_id res chain seq x y z
N MET A 1 -0.09 -25.51 -3.54
CA MET A 1 -0.79 -24.20 -3.72
C MET A 1 -1.29 -23.59 -2.42
N TRP A 2 -2.15 -24.25 -1.65
CA TRP A 2 -2.75 -23.70 -0.41
C TRP A 2 -1.74 -23.26 0.68
N PHE A 3 -0.62 -23.96 0.80
CA PHE A 3 0.45 -23.61 1.74
C PHE A 3 1.09 -22.25 1.43
N TYR A 4 1.39 -21.98 0.16
CA TYR A 4 1.95 -20.69 -0.27
C TYR A 4 0.93 -19.55 -0.14
N LEU A 5 -0.35 -19.82 -0.37
CA LEU A 5 -1.44 -18.88 -0.10
C LEU A 5 -1.50 -18.54 1.40
N GLY A 6 -1.40 -19.53 2.28
CA GLY A 6 -1.36 -19.34 3.74
C GLY A 6 -0.16 -18.49 4.19
N ILE A 7 1.03 -18.74 3.63
CA ILE A 7 2.23 -17.96 3.91
C ILE A 7 2.08 -16.51 3.43
N ALA A 8 1.58 -16.31 2.21
CA ALA A 8 1.33 -14.98 1.68
C ALA A 8 0.34 -14.22 2.57
N VAL A 9 -0.79 -14.83 2.93
CA VAL A 9 -1.81 -14.25 3.83
C VAL A 9 -1.25 -13.95 5.22
N PHE A 10 -0.35 -14.79 5.75
CA PHE A 10 0.31 -14.55 7.03
C PHE A 10 1.25 -13.33 6.98
N PHE A 11 2.16 -13.28 6.00
CA PHE A 11 3.10 -12.16 5.85
C PHE A 11 2.39 -10.85 5.56
N VAL A 12 1.31 -10.93 4.80
CA VAL A 12 0.36 -9.86 4.56
C VAL A 12 -0.31 -9.37 5.84
N SER A 13 -0.88 -10.28 6.63
CA SER A 13 -1.61 -9.92 7.85
C SER A 13 -0.67 -9.30 8.86
N ILE A 14 0.56 -9.83 8.95
CA ILE A 14 1.66 -9.24 9.72
C ILE A 14 2.09 -7.89 9.15
N ASN A 15 2.30 -7.73 7.84
CA ASN A 15 2.73 -6.45 7.27
C ASN A 15 1.66 -5.36 7.45
N VAL A 16 0.38 -5.72 7.32
CA VAL A 16 -0.74 -4.80 7.52
C VAL A 16 -0.88 -4.45 9.00
N TYR A 17 -0.88 -5.44 9.89
CA TYR A 17 -0.90 -5.23 11.34
C TYR A 17 0.27 -4.37 11.78
N LEU A 18 1.49 -4.72 11.37
CA LEU A 18 2.71 -3.97 11.66
C LEU A 18 2.68 -2.59 11.02
N ARG A 19 2.31 -2.40 9.75
CA ARG A 19 2.23 -1.05 9.15
C ARG A 19 1.13 -0.20 9.79
N GLN A 20 -0.01 -0.76 10.19
CA GLN A 20 -1.06 0.00 10.85
C GLN A 20 -0.65 0.42 12.27
N GLN A 21 -0.09 -0.53 13.02
CA GLN A 21 0.57 -0.25 14.31
C GLN A 21 1.65 0.81 14.11
N LEU A 22 2.58 0.62 13.17
CA LEU A 22 3.76 1.46 12.90
C LEU A 22 3.47 2.79 12.21
N LYS A 23 2.35 3.02 11.52
CA LYS A 23 2.05 4.32 10.88
C LYS A 23 1.29 5.26 11.83
N PHE A 24 0.42 4.70 12.67
CA PHE A 24 -0.19 5.43 13.79
C PHE A 24 0.82 5.59 14.93
N LYS A 25 1.56 4.52 15.28
CA LYS A 25 2.78 4.65 16.08
C LYS A 25 3.73 5.62 15.43
N SER A 26 4.10 5.61 14.15
CA SER A 26 5.15 6.53 13.67
C SER A 26 4.79 8.01 13.69
N LEU A 27 3.50 8.41 13.65
CA LEU A 27 3.13 9.81 13.93
C LEU A 27 3.22 10.18 15.43
N LEU A 28 3.20 9.18 16.31
CA LEU A 28 3.38 9.26 17.77
C LEU A 28 4.83 8.94 18.22
N GLU A 29 5.57 8.06 17.53
CA GLU A 29 6.90 7.50 17.78
C GLU A 29 7.98 8.31 17.07
N LYS A 30 7.73 8.87 15.86
CA LYS A 30 8.58 9.96 15.36
C LYS A 30 8.57 11.11 16.36
N ARG A 31 7.48 11.28 17.11
CA ARG A 31 7.38 12.23 18.21
C ARG A 31 8.15 11.79 19.46
N VAL A 32 8.04 10.51 19.84
CA VAL A 32 8.83 9.90 20.94
C VAL A 32 10.34 10.04 20.75
N LYS A 33 10.84 9.91 19.52
CA LYS A 33 12.29 9.90 19.26
C LYS A 33 12.94 11.27 19.04
N THR A 34 12.21 12.31 18.64
CA THR A 34 12.82 13.63 18.35
C THR A 34 12.53 14.71 19.39
N GLU A 35 11.66 14.49 20.38
CA GLU A 35 11.20 15.57 21.28
C GLU A 35 11.29 15.27 22.79
N PHE A 36 11.85 14.12 23.21
CA PHE A 36 11.78 13.67 24.61
C PHE A 36 12.98 14.05 25.49
N SER A 37 14.02 14.68 24.95
CA SER A 37 15.04 15.34 25.76
C SER A 37 14.47 16.64 26.34
N GLY A 38 14.18 16.68 27.65
CA GLY A 38 13.79 17.92 28.36
C GLY A 38 12.36 17.99 28.89
N TRP A 39 11.63 16.88 28.97
CA TRP A 39 10.33 16.85 29.63
C TRP A 39 10.49 16.90 31.15
N LEU A 40 9.65 17.70 31.80
CA LEU A 40 9.55 17.73 33.26
C LEU A 40 8.36 16.88 33.68
N GLU A 41 8.62 15.92 34.57
CA GLU A 41 7.61 14.99 35.07
C GLU A 41 6.96 15.55 36.34
N LYS A 42 5.63 15.63 36.33
CA LYS A 42 4.80 15.77 37.53
C LYS A 42 3.96 14.50 37.65
N SER A 43 3.50 14.20 38.87
CA SER A 43 2.81 12.94 39.21
C SER A 43 1.64 12.53 38.29
N TYR A 44 1.06 13.47 37.51
CA TYR A 44 -0.10 13.21 36.66
C TYR A 44 0.05 13.62 35.19
N TYR A 45 1.11 14.34 34.82
CA TYR A 45 1.34 14.78 33.44
C TYR A 45 2.82 15.08 33.21
N GLN A 46 3.23 15.00 31.95
CA GLN A 46 4.52 15.46 31.49
C GLN A 46 4.30 16.72 30.64
N TYR A 47 5.24 17.67 30.66
CA TYR A 47 5.22 18.79 29.72
C TYR A 47 6.61 19.16 29.21
N ASN A 48 6.64 19.79 28.03
CA ASN A 48 7.82 20.39 27.43
C ASN A 48 7.45 21.79 26.91
N GLN A 49 8.26 22.79 27.24
CA GLN A 49 8.11 24.16 26.74
C GLN A 49 9.34 24.54 25.94
N GLN A 50 9.13 24.96 24.70
CA GLN A 50 10.18 25.34 23.77
C GLN A 50 9.93 26.73 23.21
N ASP A 51 10.87 27.64 23.43
CA ASP A 51 10.86 28.97 22.81
C ASP A 51 11.58 28.91 21.46
N PHE A 52 10.98 29.50 20.42
CA PHE A 52 11.63 29.61 19.12
C PHE A 52 12.55 30.84 19.10
N GLN A 53 13.83 30.66 18.79
CA GLN A 53 14.82 31.74 18.88
C GLN A 53 14.57 32.90 17.90
N LYS A 54 13.99 32.61 16.71
CA LYS A 54 13.87 33.58 15.60
C LYS A 54 12.52 34.31 15.51
N ILE A 55 11.52 33.86 16.25
CA ILE A 55 10.15 34.37 16.16
C ILE A 55 9.57 34.52 17.56
N ASP A 56 8.70 35.52 17.80
CA ASP A 56 7.96 35.69 19.07
C ASP A 56 6.89 34.60 19.20
N LEU A 57 7.34 33.36 19.34
CA LEU A 57 6.53 32.15 19.45
C LEU A 57 7.19 31.19 20.43
N SER A 58 6.35 30.57 21.24
CA SER A 58 6.69 29.49 22.15
C SER A 58 5.69 28.36 21.93
N ARG A 59 6.15 27.13 22.14
CA ARG A 59 5.35 25.91 22.09
C ARG A 59 5.30 25.29 23.48
N LEU A 60 4.10 24.94 23.92
CA LEU A 60 3.86 24.11 25.08
C LEU A 60 3.23 22.78 24.64
N SER A 61 3.93 21.70 24.92
CA SER A 61 3.47 20.33 24.73
C SER A 61 3.13 19.73 26.09
N ILE A 62 1.93 19.18 26.22
CA ILE A 62 1.45 18.51 27.43
C ILE A 62 1.02 17.10 27.06
N GLU A 63 1.43 16.12 27.87
CA GLU A 63 1.04 14.72 27.73
C GLU A 63 0.42 14.23 29.04
N ILE A 64 -0.76 13.60 28.96
CA ILE A 64 -1.47 13.02 30.09
C ILE A 64 -1.93 11.59 29.73
N SER A 65 -1.76 10.63 30.64
CA SER A 65 -2.33 9.28 30.46
C SER A 65 -3.86 9.34 30.37
N CYS A 66 -4.44 8.86 29.27
CA CYS A 66 -5.86 8.89 28.96
C CYS A 66 -6.31 7.56 28.34
N GLU A 67 -6.74 6.62 29.17
CA GLU A 67 -7.33 5.35 28.72
C GLU A 67 -8.75 5.56 28.17
N THR A 68 -8.89 5.54 26.85
CA THR A 68 -10.17 5.66 26.15
C THR A 68 -10.13 4.84 24.87
N THR A 69 -11.29 4.47 24.32
CA THR A 69 -11.33 3.85 22.98
C THR A 69 -11.23 4.88 21.86
N LEU A 70 -11.48 6.16 22.17
CA LEU A 70 -11.49 7.23 21.19
C LEU A 70 -10.07 7.54 20.71
N GLN A 71 -9.86 7.44 19.39
CA GLN A 71 -8.59 7.79 18.76
C GLN A 71 -8.80 8.90 17.75
N PHE A 72 -8.27 10.08 18.02
CA PHE A 72 -8.53 11.26 17.20
C PHE A 72 -7.38 12.26 17.20
N TYR A 73 -7.42 13.11 16.20
CA TYR A 73 -6.57 14.26 16.01
C TYR A 73 -7.46 15.45 15.65
N ILE A 74 -7.34 16.52 16.44
CA ILE A 74 -8.09 17.76 16.23
C ILE A 74 -7.09 18.90 16.15
N LYS A 75 -7.23 19.74 15.13
CA LYS A 75 -6.55 21.04 15.04
C LYS A 75 -7.54 22.08 14.59
N ARG A 76 -7.14 23.35 14.60
CA ARG A 76 -7.88 24.36 13.88
C ARG A 76 -7.75 24.15 12.36
N GLU A 77 -8.86 24.25 11.65
CA GLU A 77 -8.87 24.11 10.19
C GLU A 77 -8.14 25.28 9.53
N ASN A 78 -7.20 24.99 8.63
CA ASN A 78 -6.50 26.01 7.84
C ASN A 78 -6.98 26.02 6.37
N ASN A 79 -6.55 27.01 5.58
CA ASN A 79 -6.98 27.13 4.18
C ASN A 79 -6.52 25.96 3.29
N ILE A 80 -5.40 25.31 3.63
CA ILE A 80 -4.89 24.13 2.90
C ILE A 80 -5.81 22.93 3.18
N ASP A 81 -6.26 22.75 4.41
CA ASP A 81 -7.22 21.71 4.79
C ASP A 81 -8.54 21.92 4.03
N LYS A 82 -9.03 23.17 3.94
CA LYS A 82 -10.22 23.52 3.15
C LYS A 82 -10.06 23.18 1.67
N LEU A 83 -8.90 23.49 1.08
CA LEU A 83 -8.60 23.14 -0.30
C LEU A 83 -8.57 21.61 -0.50
N ALA A 84 -7.96 20.87 0.42
CA ALA A 84 -7.91 19.41 0.37
C ALA A 84 -9.30 18.76 0.50
N LYS A 85 -10.18 19.34 1.34
CA LYS A 85 -11.60 18.94 1.43
C LYS A 85 -12.34 19.22 0.13
N MET A 86 -12.15 20.41 -0.45
CA MET A 86 -12.78 20.80 -1.72
C MET A 86 -12.40 19.85 -2.87
N LEU A 87 -11.13 19.42 -2.92
CA LEU A 87 -10.64 18.46 -3.91
C LEU A 87 -11.05 17.00 -3.61
N GLY A 88 -11.74 16.73 -2.50
CA GLY A 88 -12.10 15.37 -2.07
C GLY A 88 -10.89 14.52 -1.65
N ILE A 89 -9.72 15.13 -1.46
CA ILE A 89 -8.48 14.45 -1.04
C ILE A 89 -8.57 14.05 0.43
N SER A 90 -9.15 14.93 1.26
CA SER A 90 -9.43 14.66 2.66
C SER A 90 -10.94 14.61 2.90
N GLU A 91 -11.43 13.48 3.40
CA GLU A 91 -12.79 13.35 3.92
C GLU A 91 -12.73 13.58 5.43
N GLU A 92 -13.20 14.76 5.86
CA GLU A 92 -13.37 15.06 7.28
C GLU A 92 -14.66 14.41 7.78
N PHE A 93 -14.62 13.97 9.03
CA PHE A 93 -15.84 13.55 9.71
C PHE A 93 -16.57 14.76 10.29
N HIS A 94 -17.82 14.95 9.86
CA HIS A 94 -18.71 15.96 10.42
C HIS A 94 -19.26 15.53 11.77
N THR A 95 -19.22 16.45 12.74
CA THR A 95 -19.80 16.25 14.08
C THR A 95 -21.31 16.48 14.11
N ASN A 96 -21.91 16.91 12.99
CA ASN A 96 -23.25 17.49 12.89
C ASN A 96 -23.42 18.79 13.69
N ASN A 97 -22.32 19.43 14.08
CA ASN A 97 -22.31 20.75 14.69
C ASN A 97 -21.60 21.73 13.73
N PRO A 98 -22.35 22.49 12.91
CA PRO A 98 -21.76 23.38 11.91
C PRO A 98 -20.81 24.44 12.49
N GLN A 99 -21.01 24.85 13.74
CA GLN A 99 -20.10 25.79 14.38
C GLN A 99 -18.77 25.12 14.74
N PHE A 100 -18.78 23.85 15.16
CA PHE A 100 -17.58 23.09 15.46
C PHE A 100 -16.83 22.73 14.17
N ASP A 101 -17.55 22.20 13.18
CA ASP A 101 -16.99 21.75 11.91
C ASP A 101 -16.38 22.90 11.08
N LYS A 102 -16.88 24.14 11.24
CA LYS A 102 -16.28 25.34 10.63
C LYS A 102 -14.98 25.79 11.29
N GLN A 103 -14.72 25.36 12.52
CA GLN A 103 -13.60 25.82 13.34
C GLN A 103 -12.47 24.81 13.39
N PHE A 104 -12.80 23.52 13.45
CA PHE A 104 -11.85 22.45 13.68
C PHE A 104 -11.76 21.50 12.51
N TYR A 105 -10.53 21.04 12.27
CA TYR A 105 -10.25 19.87 11.47
C TYR A 105 -10.18 18.65 12.38
N LEU A 106 -11.22 17.80 12.36
CA LEU A 106 -11.28 16.56 13.16
C LEU A 106 -11.05 15.34 12.27
N THR A 107 -10.02 14.56 12.63
CA THR A 107 -9.77 13.25 12.05
C THR A 107 -9.77 12.19 13.12
N SER A 108 -10.34 11.04 12.80
CA SER A 108 -10.36 9.89 13.69
C SER A 108 -10.07 8.61 12.91
N ILE A 109 -9.72 7.55 13.64
CA ILE A 109 -9.58 6.22 13.05
C ILE A 109 -10.94 5.68 12.59
N THR A 110 -12.01 5.97 13.33
CA THR A 110 -13.36 5.49 13.02
C THR A 110 -14.36 6.62 12.91
N GLN A 111 -15.39 6.42 12.09
CA GLN A 111 -16.52 7.34 12.01
C GLN A 111 -17.30 7.37 13.34
N GLU A 112 -17.34 6.24 14.04
CA GLU A 112 -18.04 6.09 15.32
C GLU A 112 -17.41 6.98 16.40
N ASP A 113 -16.07 7.03 16.48
CA ASP A 113 -15.36 7.91 17.40
C ASP A 113 -15.71 9.37 17.14
N THR A 114 -15.77 9.79 15.88
CA THR A 114 -16.14 11.18 15.54
C THR A 114 -17.60 11.46 15.87
N GLN A 115 -18.50 10.52 15.59
CA GLN A 115 -19.91 10.66 15.96
C GLN A 115 -20.09 10.72 17.47
N THR A 116 -19.28 9.99 18.23
CA THR A 116 -19.29 10.01 19.69
C THR A 116 -18.85 11.39 20.19
N ILE A 117 -17.71 11.89 19.69
CA ILE A 117 -17.22 13.25 19.99
C ILE A 117 -18.25 14.32 19.59
N GLY A 118 -18.89 14.17 18.42
CA GLY A 118 -19.86 15.14 17.91
C GLY A 118 -21.22 15.13 18.61
N LYS A 119 -21.61 14.00 19.21
CA LYS A 119 -22.84 13.90 20.03
C LYS A 119 -22.64 14.42 21.44
N ASP A 120 -21.41 14.38 21.95
CA ASP A 120 -21.08 14.87 23.28
C ASP A 120 -20.74 16.36 23.26
N ALA A 121 -21.71 17.18 23.67
CA ALA A 121 -21.55 18.62 23.77
C ALA A 121 -20.47 19.04 24.77
N GLU A 122 -20.25 18.27 25.84
CA GLU A 122 -19.24 18.54 26.86
C GLU A 122 -17.84 18.35 26.27
N ILE A 123 -17.59 17.23 25.59
CA ILE A 123 -16.31 16.97 24.91
C ILE A 123 -16.02 18.08 23.90
N MET A 124 -16.99 18.47 23.06
CA MET A 124 -16.80 19.54 22.09
C MET A 124 -16.49 20.90 22.75
N GLN A 125 -17.15 21.22 23.86
CA GLN A 125 -16.90 22.45 24.61
C GLN A 125 -15.52 22.43 25.27
N LEU A 126 -15.09 21.29 25.83
CA LEU A 126 -13.77 21.14 26.43
C LEU A 126 -12.65 21.18 25.38
N ILE A 127 -12.86 20.61 24.19
CA ILE A 127 -11.94 20.76 23.05
C ILE A 127 -11.81 22.23 22.66
N ARG A 128 -12.94 22.95 22.56
CA ARG A 128 -12.94 24.40 22.34
C ARG A 128 -12.23 25.13 23.47
N ALA A 129 -12.45 24.73 24.71
CA ALA A 129 -11.81 25.35 25.85
C ALA A 129 -10.29 25.16 25.84
N VAL A 130 -9.81 23.97 25.49
CA VAL A 130 -8.37 23.67 25.39
C VAL A 130 -7.72 24.38 24.20
N LEU A 131 -8.40 24.46 23.04
CA LEU A 131 -7.81 25.02 21.81
C LEU A 131 -8.01 26.53 21.63
N PHE A 132 -9.11 27.10 22.13
CA PHE A 132 -9.49 28.51 21.98
C PHE A 132 -9.60 29.27 23.31
N ASN A 133 -10.24 28.70 24.35
CA ASN A 133 -10.50 29.44 25.60
C ASN A 133 -9.46 29.18 26.70
N SER A 134 -8.34 28.56 26.38
CA SER A 134 -7.39 28.13 27.41
C SER A 134 -6.73 29.33 28.11
N VAL A 135 -6.94 30.55 27.59
CA VAL A 135 -6.72 31.80 28.32
C VAL A 135 -7.71 32.89 27.88
N SER A 136 -8.86 33.02 28.56
CA SER A 136 -9.74 34.18 28.41
C SER A 136 -8.97 35.47 28.72
N GLY A 137 -8.98 36.45 27.80
CA GLY A 137 -8.25 37.72 27.93
C GLY A 137 -6.98 37.85 27.07
N TYR A 138 -6.63 36.85 26.24
CA TYR A 138 -5.43 36.92 25.40
C TYR A 138 -5.73 36.60 23.93
N GLU A 139 -5.84 37.63 23.11
CA GLU A 139 -6.00 37.52 21.64
C GLU A 139 -4.86 36.73 20.96
N HIS A 140 -3.75 36.51 21.66
CA HIS A 140 -2.53 35.93 21.11
C HIS A 140 -2.61 34.42 20.84
N PHE A 141 -3.47 33.67 21.54
CA PHE A 141 -3.75 32.26 21.20
C PHE A 141 -4.69 32.12 19.99
N LYS A 142 -5.56 33.11 19.80
CA LYS A 142 -6.71 33.08 18.89
C LYS A 142 -6.33 33.05 17.40
N LYS A 143 -5.04 33.16 17.04
CA LYS A 143 -4.59 33.14 15.62
C LYS A 143 -3.68 31.96 15.25
N SER A 144 -3.26 31.13 16.19
CA SER A 144 -2.39 30.01 15.84
C SER A 144 -3.19 28.82 15.32
N ASN A 145 -3.13 28.60 14.00
CA ASN A 145 -3.67 27.37 13.38
C ASN A 145 -2.81 26.12 13.69
N LYS A 146 -1.79 26.26 14.55
CA LYS A 146 -0.87 25.17 14.92
C LYS A 146 -1.30 24.41 16.18
N ASN A 147 -2.24 24.96 16.95
CA ASN A 147 -2.75 24.30 18.16
C ASN A 147 -3.49 23.00 17.78
N LYS A 148 -3.24 21.93 18.52
CA LYS A 148 -3.82 20.61 18.23
C LYS A 148 -3.93 19.73 19.48
N ILE A 149 -4.93 18.86 19.47
CA ILE A 149 -5.18 17.80 20.45
C ILE A 149 -5.06 16.47 19.73
N ILE A 150 -4.44 15.49 20.39
CA ILE A 150 -4.29 14.13 19.88
C ILE A 150 -4.61 13.16 21.00
N CYS A 151 -5.49 12.22 20.74
CA CYS A 151 -5.78 11.11 21.64
C CYS A 151 -5.46 9.81 20.90
N ASP A 152 -4.58 8.99 21.46
CA ASP A 152 -4.21 7.68 20.90
C ASP A 152 -4.91 6.51 21.61
N GLY A 153 -5.84 6.82 22.51
CA GLY A 153 -6.56 5.86 23.35
C GLY A 153 -5.82 5.44 24.63
N LYS A 154 -4.54 5.80 24.78
CA LYS A 154 -3.75 5.59 26.00
C LYS A 154 -3.26 6.89 26.61
N LYS A 155 -3.06 7.91 25.78
CA LYS A 155 -2.49 9.20 26.11
C LYS A 155 -3.23 10.30 25.35
N LEU A 156 -3.39 11.44 26.02
CA LEU A 156 -3.90 12.68 25.50
C LEU A 156 -2.74 13.68 25.41
N TYR A 157 -2.49 14.15 24.20
CA TYR A 157 -1.44 15.10 23.89
C TYR A 157 -2.06 16.41 23.45
N VAL A 158 -1.54 17.52 23.97
CA VAL A 158 -1.97 18.86 23.61
C VAL A 158 -0.75 19.68 23.27
N GLU A 159 -0.74 20.24 22.05
CA GLU A 159 0.29 21.19 21.63
C GLU A 159 -0.36 22.56 21.46
N LEU A 160 0.13 23.54 22.20
CA LEU A 160 -0.32 24.93 22.18
C LEU A 160 0.83 25.84 21.76
N TYR A 161 0.53 26.81 20.90
CA TYR A 161 1.48 27.79 20.41
C TYR A 161 1.01 29.19 20.82
N PHE A 162 1.92 29.98 21.38
CA PHE A 162 1.63 31.33 21.89
C PHE A 162 2.81 32.27 21.73
N LYS A 163 2.58 33.57 21.85
CA LYS A 163 3.67 34.56 21.85
C LYS A 163 4.55 34.39 23.09
N LYS A 164 5.87 34.46 22.93
CA LYS A 164 6.83 34.34 24.05
C LYS A 164 6.58 35.39 25.14
N SER A 165 6.16 36.58 24.73
CA SER A 165 5.73 37.68 25.61
C SER A 165 4.58 37.33 26.58
N SER A 166 3.80 36.27 26.34
CA SER A 166 2.68 35.88 27.20
C SER A 166 3.10 35.29 28.56
N LYS A 167 4.40 34.98 28.74
CA LYS A 167 5.03 34.47 29.97
C LYS A 167 4.26 33.32 30.61
N ILE A 168 3.80 32.36 29.81
CA ILE A 168 3.18 31.14 30.35
C ILE A 168 4.29 30.28 30.90
N THR A 169 4.35 30.23 32.22
CA THR A 169 5.26 29.40 32.99
C THR A 169 4.47 28.34 33.74
N PRO A 170 5.10 27.22 34.13
CA PRO A 170 4.47 26.15 34.90
C PRO A 170 3.85 26.59 36.24
N SER A 171 4.26 27.75 36.78
CA SER A 171 3.74 28.36 38.00
C SER A 171 2.62 29.38 37.76
N SER A 172 2.37 29.76 36.51
CA SER A 172 1.36 30.77 36.18
C SER A 172 -0.07 30.23 36.34
N SER A 173 -0.99 31.08 36.79
CA SER A 173 -2.43 30.75 36.84
C SER A 173 -2.98 30.31 35.48
N LYS A 174 -2.43 30.86 34.39
CA LYS A 174 -2.77 30.50 33.00
C LYS A 174 -2.43 29.05 32.70
N PHE A 175 -1.24 28.61 33.07
CA PHE A 175 -0.81 27.22 32.89
C PHE A 175 -1.72 26.27 33.68
N ASN A 176 -2.04 26.63 34.93
CA ASN A 176 -2.95 25.83 35.76
C ASN A 176 -4.36 25.74 35.16
N HIS A 177 -4.87 26.81 34.56
CA HIS A 177 -6.17 26.80 33.88
C HIS A 177 -6.17 25.90 32.63
N VAL A 178 -5.11 25.96 31.81
CA VAL A 178 -4.91 25.05 30.67
C VAL A 178 -4.93 23.60 31.14
N ILE A 179 -4.11 23.29 32.15
CA ILE A 179 -3.98 21.94 32.70
C ILE A 179 -5.32 21.44 33.25
N HIS A 180 -6.06 22.30 33.97
CA HIS A 180 -7.39 21.97 34.48
C HIS A 180 -8.35 21.55 33.35
N ASN A 181 -8.43 22.34 32.27
CA ASN A 181 -9.30 22.02 31.13
C ASN A 181 -8.88 20.72 30.42
N ILE A 182 -7.57 20.44 30.32
CA ILE A 182 -7.07 19.17 29.77
C ILE A 182 -7.47 17.99 30.68
N PHE A 183 -7.43 18.16 32.01
CA PHE A 183 -7.88 17.14 32.94
C PHE A 183 -9.39 16.89 32.86
N LEU A 184 -10.21 17.94 32.73
CA LEU A 184 -11.65 17.78 32.49
C LEU A 184 -11.90 17.02 31.18
N LEU A 185 -11.21 17.40 30.09
CA LEU A 185 -11.30 16.71 28.81
C LEU A 185 -10.91 15.23 28.95
N ARG A 186 -9.79 14.93 29.62
CA ARG A 186 -9.35 13.57 29.90
C ARG A 186 -10.42 12.77 30.66
N THR A 187 -11.04 13.35 31.67
CA THR A 187 -12.09 12.68 32.46
C THR A 187 -13.32 12.35 31.60
N SER A 188 -13.78 13.32 30.81
CA SER A 188 -14.91 13.13 29.88
C SER A 188 -14.60 12.08 28.79
N LEU A 189 -13.37 12.07 28.25
CA LEU A 189 -12.92 11.05 27.30
C LEU A 189 -12.84 9.64 27.92
N LYS A 190 -12.45 9.52 29.19
CA LYS A 190 -12.39 8.24 29.91
C LYS A 190 -13.77 7.64 30.15
N ALA A 191 -14.81 8.47 30.31
CA ALA A 191 -16.19 7.99 30.43
C ALA A 191 -16.65 7.21 29.19
N HIS A 192 -16.03 7.46 28.03
CA HIS A 192 -16.31 6.81 26.75
C HIS A 192 -15.47 5.55 26.51
N LYS A 193 -14.99 4.88 27.56
CA LYS A 193 -14.27 3.60 27.44
C LYS A 193 -15.24 2.49 27.01
N ILE A 194 -15.40 2.31 25.70
CA ILE A 194 -16.18 1.19 25.15
C ILE A 194 -15.38 -0.10 25.36
N SER A 195 -16.03 -1.25 25.60
CA SER A 195 -15.31 -2.54 25.56
C SER A 195 -14.63 -2.66 24.20
N GLU A 196 -13.32 -2.95 24.16
CA GLU A 196 -12.55 -3.00 22.91
C GLU A 196 -13.32 -3.75 21.82
N ARG A 197 -13.80 -3.01 20.81
CA ARG A 197 -14.45 -3.64 19.67
C ARG A 197 -13.34 -4.36 18.90
N HIS A 198 -13.41 -5.68 18.89
CA HIS A 198 -12.49 -6.53 18.15
C HIS A 198 -12.30 -6.00 16.71
N PHE A 199 -11.05 -5.88 16.26
CA PHE A 199 -10.66 -5.31 14.95
C PHE A 199 -11.58 -5.73 13.79
N TRP A 200 -11.94 -7.01 13.76
CA TRP A 200 -12.76 -7.62 12.71
C TRP A 200 -14.23 -7.16 12.70
N LYS A 201 -14.71 -6.53 13.78
CA LYS A 201 -16.05 -5.94 13.88
C LYS A 201 -16.14 -4.56 13.25
N ILE A 202 -15.03 -3.89 12.95
CA ILE A 202 -15.01 -2.57 12.31
C ILE A 202 -14.85 -2.75 10.78
N PRO A 203 -15.92 -2.62 9.97
CA PRO A 203 -15.90 -3.04 8.57
C PRO A 203 -14.84 -2.29 7.74
N ALA A 204 -14.64 -1.00 7.99
CA ALA A 204 -13.64 -0.19 7.28
C ALA A 204 -12.21 -0.67 7.53
N GLN A 205 -11.87 -1.07 8.76
CA GLN A 205 -10.54 -1.58 9.11
C GLN A 205 -10.33 -2.98 8.54
N ARG A 206 -11.32 -3.86 8.66
CA ARG A 206 -11.32 -5.18 8.04
C ARG A 206 -11.13 -5.10 6.53
N ASN A 207 -11.94 -4.30 5.84
CA ASN A 207 -11.86 -4.16 4.38
C ASN A 207 -10.51 -3.56 3.97
N THR A 208 -10.00 -2.57 4.71
CA THR A 208 -8.64 -2.04 4.52
C THR A 208 -7.58 -3.15 4.58
N ALA A 209 -7.66 -4.04 5.57
CA ALA A 209 -6.74 -5.14 5.70
C ALA A 209 -6.87 -6.14 4.54
N ILE A 210 -8.10 -6.50 4.15
CA ILE A 210 -8.36 -7.39 3.00
C ILE A 210 -7.79 -6.82 1.71
N PHE A 211 -7.96 -5.53 1.42
CA PHE A 211 -7.42 -4.95 0.18
C PHE A 211 -5.91 -4.79 0.21
N SER A 212 -5.34 -4.46 1.38
CA SER A 212 -3.89 -4.47 1.54
C SER A 212 -3.32 -5.87 1.39
N ALA A 213 -4.09 -6.88 1.79
CA ALA A 213 -3.76 -8.28 1.66
C ALA A 213 -3.74 -8.77 0.23
N LEU A 214 -4.84 -8.50 -0.48
CA LEU A 214 -4.94 -8.73 -1.91
C LEU A 214 -3.80 -8.03 -2.66
N SER A 215 -3.49 -6.78 -2.28
CA SER A 215 -2.45 -6.00 -2.94
C SER A 215 -1.09 -6.67 -2.90
N LEU A 216 -0.67 -7.13 -1.72
CA LEU A 216 0.61 -7.80 -1.54
C LEU A 216 0.59 -9.22 -2.12
N ALA A 217 -0.52 -9.96 -2.04
CA ALA A 217 -0.66 -11.25 -2.70
C ALA A 217 -0.45 -11.14 -4.22
N LEU A 218 -1.04 -10.12 -4.87
CA LEU A 218 -0.86 -9.86 -6.31
C LEU A 218 0.59 -9.52 -6.67
N VAL A 219 1.27 -8.74 -5.84
CA VAL A 219 2.68 -8.39 -6.06
C VAL A 219 3.58 -9.62 -5.90
N THR A 220 3.35 -10.41 -4.86
CA THR A 220 4.11 -11.63 -4.62
C THR A 220 3.90 -12.65 -5.74
N TRP A 221 2.64 -12.87 -6.16
CA TRP A 221 2.34 -13.76 -7.27
C TRP A 221 2.91 -13.25 -8.59
N GLY A 222 2.72 -11.97 -8.91
CA GLY A 222 3.31 -11.37 -10.11
C GLY A 222 4.84 -11.44 -10.10
N GLY A 223 5.48 -11.35 -8.92
CA GLY A 223 6.91 -11.59 -8.77
C GLY A 223 7.32 -13.02 -9.14
N PHE A 224 6.54 -14.03 -8.74
CA PHE A 224 6.75 -15.41 -9.17
C PHE A 224 6.57 -15.58 -10.67
N GLU A 225 5.59 -14.91 -11.28
CA GLU A 225 5.39 -14.93 -12.73
C GLU A 225 6.53 -14.27 -13.50
N ILE A 226 7.10 -13.17 -12.99
CA ILE A 226 8.31 -12.56 -13.56
C ILE A 226 9.48 -13.53 -13.51
N ILE A 227 9.70 -14.18 -12.35
CA ILE A 227 10.74 -15.20 -12.21
C ILE A 227 10.49 -16.30 -13.24
N ARG A 228 9.24 -16.79 -13.32
CA ARG A 228 8.86 -17.84 -14.28
C ARG A 228 9.20 -17.44 -15.71
N PHE A 229 8.80 -16.25 -16.12
CA PHE A 229 9.03 -15.71 -17.46
C PHE A 229 10.52 -15.54 -17.80
N ILE A 230 11.37 -15.26 -16.82
CA ILE A 230 12.82 -15.07 -17.00
C ILE A 230 13.58 -16.40 -16.95
N THR A 231 13.21 -17.31 -16.06
CA THR A 231 13.98 -18.52 -15.77
C THR A 231 13.59 -19.71 -16.64
N PHE A 232 12.31 -19.84 -17.00
CA PHE A 232 11.86 -20.94 -17.83
C PHE A 232 11.86 -20.53 -19.31
N ASP A 233 12.09 -21.53 -20.17
CA ASP A 233 12.06 -21.30 -21.61
C ASP A 233 10.63 -21.01 -22.05
N ASN A 234 10.40 -19.78 -22.52
CA ASN A 234 9.11 -19.38 -23.08
C ASN A 234 8.85 -20.21 -24.34
N VAL A 235 7.85 -21.10 -24.27
CA VAL A 235 7.42 -21.90 -25.43
C VAL A 235 6.68 -21.10 -26.51
N LEU A 236 6.24 -19.87 -26.22
CA LEU A 236 5.61 -18.98 -27.20
C LEU A 236 6.65 -18.44 -28.19
N PHE A 237 6.32 -18.47 -29.48
CA PHE A 237 7.17 -17.85 -30.50
C PHE A 237 7.22 -16.33 -30.39
N SER A 238 6.12 -15.70 -29.97
CA SER A 238 6.05 -14.26 -29.72
C SER A 238 5.54 -14.00 -28.30
N PRO A 239 6.41 -13.97 -27.28
CA PRO A 239 5.97 -13.76 -25.90
C PRO A 239 5.17 -12.45 -25.71
N PHE A 240 5.41 -11.45 -26.55
CA PHE A 240 4.74 -10.15 -26.45
C PHE A 240 3.35 -10.11 -27.10
N SER A 241 2.92 -11.14 -27.83
CA SER A 241 1.61 -11.13 -28.50
C SER A 241 0.43 -11.15 -27.52
N LEU A 242 0.61 -11.72 -26.33
CA LEU A 242 -0.39 -11.70 -25.25
C LEU A 242 -0.48 -10.36 -24.50
N VAL A 243 0.44 -9.41 -24.72
CA VAL A 243 0.51 -8.15 -23.95
C VAL A 243 -0.74 -7.27 -24.14
N PRO A 244 -1.28 -7.06 -25.35
CA PRO A 244 -2.49 -6.25 -25.52
C PRO A 244 -3.68 -6.79 -24.71
N ASN A 245 -3.93 -8.10 -24.79
CA ASN A 245 -5.01 -8.76 -24.04
C ASN A 245 -4.74 -8.68 -22.52
N THR A 246 -3.49 -8.83 -22.11
CA THR A 246 -3.06 -8.66 -20.71
C THR A 246 -3.37 -7.26 -20.21
N LEU A 247 -3.03 -6.21 -20.96
CA LEU A 247 -3.25 -4.81 -20.56
C LEU A 247 -4.75 -4.49 -20.44
N ILE A 248 -5.56 -4.98 -21.38
CA ILE A 248 -7.02 -4.80 -21.35
C ILE A 248 -7.61 -5.46 -20.09
N LEU A 249 -7.32 -6.74 -19.86
CA LEU A 249 -7.84 -7.48 -18.69
C LEU A 249 -7.32 -6.91 -17.38
N THR A 250 -6.06 -6.47 -17.33
CA THR A 250 -5.47 -5.81 -16.16
C THR A 250 -6.21 -4.52 -15.85
N THR A 251 -6.46 -3.68 -16.85
CA THR A 251 -7.16 -2.40 -16.68
C THR A 251 -8.59 -2.63 -16.18
N LEU A 252 -9.32 -3.58 -16.78
CA LEU A 252 -10.68 -3.93 -16.35
C LEU A 252 -10.70 -4.46 -14.91
N THR A 253 -9.76 -5.33 -14.56
CA THR A 253 -9.67 -5.90 -13.21
C THR A 253 -9.28 -4.84 -12.18
N LEU A 254 -8.35 -3.93 -12.50
CA LEU A 254 -8.00 -2.81 -11.64
C LEU A 254 -9.17 -1.86 -11.43
N LEU A 255 -9.94 -1.55 -12.48
CA LEU A 255 -11.12 -0.71 -12.37
C LEU A 255 -12.18 -1.35 -11.47
N LEU A 256 -12.40 -2.66 -11.60
CA LEU A 256 -13.29 -3.41 -10.71
C LEU A 256 -12.81 -3.37 -9.26
N ILE A 257 -11.53 -3.63 -9.00
CA ILE A 257 -10.95 -3.56 -7.64
C ILE A 257 -11.07 -2.15 -7.08
N ALA A 258 -10.80 -1.11 -7.87
CA ALA A 258 -10.93 0.29 -7.48
C ALA A 258 -12.38 0.63 -7.09
N LEU A 259 -13.36 0.23 -7.91
CA LEU A 259 -14.78 0.40 -7.60
C LEU A 259 -15.18 -0.33 -6.31
N LEU A 260 -14.69 -1.55 -6.10
CA LEU A 260 -14.92 -2.31 -4.86
C LEU A 260 -14.31 -1.60 -3.65
N ILE A 261 -13.10 -1.05 -3.75
CA ILE A 261 -12.48 -0.25 -2.68
C ILE A 261 -13.33 0.99 -2.36
N LEU A 262 -13.75 1.74 -3.39
CA LEU A 262 -14.58 2.93 -3.23
C LEU A 262 -15.94 2.61 -2.58
N ARG A 263 -16.53 1.46 -2.93
CA ARG A 263 -17.83 1.00 -2.40
C ARG A 263 -17.73 0.42 -0.99
N LEU A 264 -16.71 -0.37 -0.69
CA LEU A 264 -16.58 -1.13 0.56
C LEU A 264 -15.84 -0.37 1.67
N ILE A 265 -14.97 0.58 1.32
CA ILE A 265 -14.27 1.43 2.28
C ILE A 265 -14.91 2.82 2.27
N LYS A 266 -16.17 2.91 2.70
CA LYS A 266 -16.85 4.21 2.81
C LYS A 266 -16.27 5.02 3.96
N LYS A 267 -16.16 6.34 3.78
CA LYS A 267 -15.89 7.32 4.84
C LYS A 267 -14.67 6.99 5.70
N SER A 268 -13.58 6.57 5.07
CA SER A 268 -12.31 6.32 5.76
C SER A 268 -11.25 7.25 5.22
N ALA A 269 -10.59 7.98 6.12
CA ALA A 269 -9.41 8.77 5.77
C ALA A 269 -8.29 7.92 5.13
N ARG A 270 -8.33 6.58 5.28
CA ARG A 270 -7.35 5.67 4.67
C ARG A 270 -7.70 5.20 3.26
N ARG A 271 -8.93 5.48 2.77
CA ARG A 271 -9.41 5.00 1.47
C ARG A 271 -8.47 5.36 0.33
N HIS A 272 -8.07 6.63 0.23
CA HIS A 272 -7.19 7.11 -0.85
C HIS A 272 -5.80 6.47 -0.78
N MET A 273 -5.23 6.30 0.42
CA MET A 273 -3.93 5.63 0.58
C MET A 273 -3.98 4.17 0.11
N ILE A 274 -5.06 3.45 0.42
CA ILE A 274 -5.25 2.06 -0.03
C ILE A 274 -5.44 2.03 -1.54
N LEU A 275 -6.26 2.93 -2.08
CA LEU A 275 -6.50 3.03 -3.52
C LEU A 275 -5.18 3.28 -4.28
N VAL A 276 -4.38 4.27 -3.84
CA VAL A 276 -3.07 4.56 -4.43
C VAL A 276 -2.12 3.37 -4.32
N ASN A 277 -2.07 2.70 -3.16
CA ASN A 277 -1.23 1.52 -2.98
C ASN A 277 -1.64 0.39 -3.95
N VAL A 278 -2.93 0.11 -4.07
CA VAL A 278 -3.45 -0.94 -4.96
C VAL A 278 -3.20 -0.56 -6.42
N LEU A 279 -3.47 0.68 -6.82
CA LEU A 279 -3.28 1.11 -8.21
C LEU A 279 -1.81 1.15 -8.63
N LEU A 280 -0.89 1.58 -7.75
CA LEU A 280 0.52 1.69 -8.10
C LEU A 280 1.27 0.37 -7.92
N ILE A 281 1.08 -0.32 -6.80
CA ILE A 281 1.89 -1.49 -6.46
C ILE A 281 1.27 -2.75 -7.07
N SER A 282 -0.05 -2.90 -7.03
CA SER A 282 -0.71 -4.11 -7.53
C SER A 282 -0.94 -4.13 -9.02
N SER A 283 -0.90 -2.99 -9.73
CA SER A 283 -1.03 -2.96 -11.19
C SER A 283 0.06 -3.76 -11.88
N PHE A 284 1.32 -3.57 -11.47
CA PHE A 284 2.45 -4.35 -11.98
C PHE A 284 2.31 -5.84 -11.68
N GLY A 285 2.06 -6.20 -10.41
CA GLY A 285 1.89 -7.61 -10.03
C GLY A 285 0.73 -8.29 -10.76
N LEU A 286 -0.40 -7.60 -10.86
CA LEU A 286 -1.59 -8.09 -11.55
C LEU A 286 -1.37 -8.27 -13.05
N ALA A 287 -0.62 -7.37 -13.71
CA ALA A 287 -0.29 -7.53 -15.13
C ALA A 287 0.46 -8.84 -15.39
N PHE A 288 1.45 -9.18 -14.56
CA PHE A 288 2.18 -10.43 -14.70
C PHE A 288 1.34 -11.66 -14.32
N VAL A 289 0.47 -11.56 -13.31
CA VAL A 289 -0.50 -12.62 -12.99
C VAL A 289 -1.39 -12.92 -14.18
N ILE A 290 -1.98 -11.89 -14.78
CA ILE A 290 -2.88 -12.03 -15.93
C ILE A 290 -2.12 -12.56 -17.15
N TYR A 291 -0.90 -12.07 -17.39
CA TYR A 291 -0.05 -12.59 -18.46
C TYR A 291 0.20 -14.09 -18.29
N GLY A 292 0.61 -14.51 -17.09
CA GLY A 292 0.84 -15.92 -16.77
C GLY A 292 -0.42 -16.76 -16.96
N LEU A 293 -1.58 -16.27 -16.52
CA LEU A 293 -2.86 -16.95 -16.73
C LEU A 293 -3.22 -17.07 -18.21
N LEU A 294 -3.03 -16.02 -19.01
CA LEU A 294 -3.29 -16.08 -20.46
C LEU A 294 -2.33 -17.03 -21.17
N TYR A 295 -1.06 -17.06 -20.74
CA TYR A 295 -0.06 -18.00 -21.21
C TYR A 295 -0.50 -19.44 -20.92
N ASP A 296 -0.87 -19.74 -19.68
CA ASP A 296 -1.29 -21.08 -19.26
C ASP A 296 -2.58 -21.49 -19.98
N ILE A 297 -3.56 -20.59 -20.10
CA ILE A 297 -4.77 -20.81 -20.89
C ILE A 297 -4.44 -21.12 -22.35
N ASN A 298 -3.50 -20.37 -22.95
CA ASN A 298 -3.12 -20.57 -24.33
C ASN A 298 -2.49 -21.94 -24.59
N VAL A 299 -1.72 -22.46 -23.63
CA VAL A 299 -1.00 -23.74 -23.74
C VAL A 299 -1.86 -24.91 -23.28
N ASP A 300 -2.39 -24.86 -22.05
CA ASP A 300 -3.04 -26.00 -21.39
C ASP A 300 -4.42 -26.32 -21.98
N LEU A 301 -5.12 -25.32 -22.50
CA LEU A 301 -6.44 -25.53 -23.13
C LEU A 301 -6.36 -25.79 -24.63
N ASP A 302 -5.16 -25.83 -25.21
CA ASP A 302 -4.99 -26.06 -26.64
C ASP A 302 -5.16 -27.54 -27.00
N LYS A 303 -6.31 -27.85 -27.62
CA LYS A 303 -6.67 -29.17 -28.14
C LYS A 303 -6.62 -29.25 -29.67
N ARG A 304 -6.07 -28.24 -30.33
CA ARG A 304 -5.99 -28.19 -31.80
C ARG A 304 -4.98 -29.23 -32.31
N PRO A 305 -5.12 -29.69 -33.56
CA PRO A 305 -4.17 -30.63 -34.15
C PRO A 305 -2.75 -30.05 -34.16
N GLU A 306 -1.77 -30.93 -33.99
CA GLU A 306 -0.35 -30.60 -34.03
C GLU A 306 0.09 -30.32 -35.48
N GLU A 307 0.82 -29.23 -35.68
CA GLU A 307 1.47 -28.90 -36.94
C GLU A 307 2.94 -29.33 -36.86
N VAL A 308 3.33 -30.28 -37.70
CA VAL A 308 4.71 -30.78 -37.74
C VAL A 308 5.44 -30.12 -38.89
N ARG A 309 6.47 -29.33 -38.58
CA ARG A 309 7.35 -28.71 -39.58
C ARG A 309 8.76 -29.29 -39.49
N SER A 310 9.37 -29.59 -40.64
CA SER A 310 10.74 -30.09 -40.71
C SER A 310 11.67 -29.01 -41.24
N TYR A 311 12.79 -28.79 -40.56
CA TYR A 311 13.78 -27.79 -40.96
C TYR A 311 15.19 -28.41 -40.97
N GLU A 312 15.98 -28.05 -41.97
CA GLU A 312 17.42 -28.35 -42.02
C GLU A 312 18.17 -27.40 -41.06
N VAL A 313 19.09 -27.95 -40.27
CA VAL A 313 19.92 -27.21 -39.33
C VAL A 313 21.13 -26.65 -40.07
N LEU A 314 21.17 -25.33 -40.27
CA LEU A 314 22.31 -24.65 -40.88
C LEU A 314 23.53 -24.64 -39.96
N GLU A 315 23.30 -24.37 -38.68
CA GLU A 315 24.36 -24.15 -37.71
C GLU A 315 23.88 -24.50 -36.31
N THR A 316 24.74 -25.10 -35.51
CA THR A 316 24.53 -25.26 -34.06
C THR A 316 25.54 -24.38 -33.32
N TYR A 317 25.08 -23.54 -32.40
CA TYR A 317 25.97 -22.65 -31.67
C TYR A 317 25.56 -22.47 -30.21
N LYS A 318 26.52 -22.11 -29.36
CA LYS A 318 26.30 -21.82 -27.93
C LYS A 318 26.63 -20.36 -27.62
N LYS A 319 25.76 -19.69 -26.87
CA LYS A 319 26.04 -18.35 -26.33
C LYS A 319 26.50 -18.48 -24.88
N HIS A 320 27.67 -17.92 -24.59
CA HIS A 320 28.22 -17.85 -23.23
C HIS A 320 27.73 -16.59 -22.54
N HIS A 321 27.06 -16.75 -21.41
CA HIS A 321 26.60 -15.66 -20.56
C HIS A 321 27.50 -15.59 -19.32
N ARG A 322 28.24 -14.49 -19.17
CA ARG A 322 29.12 -14.26 -18.01
C ARG A 322 28.50 -13.20 -17.11
N SER A 323 28.17 -13.58 -15.88
CA SER A 323 27.85 -12.67 -14.78
C SER A 323 29.05 -12.52 -13.86
N ARG A 324 29.00 -11.55 -12.93
CA ARG A 324 30.07 -11.31 -11.94
C ARG A 324 30.33 -12.51 -11.01
N ARG A 325 29.37 -13.44 -10.87
CA ARG A 325 29.43 -14.58 -9.93
C ARG A 325 29.20 -15.95 -10.59
N SER A 326 28.80 -16.01 -11.86
CA SER A 326 28.49 -17.26 -12.54
C SER A 326 28.66 -17.12 -14.06
N SER A 327 28.98 -18.22 -14.72
CA SER A 327 28.84 -18.36 -16.17
C SER A 327 27.87 -19.48 -16.50
N TYR A 328 27.09 -19.32 -17.56
CA TYR A 328 26.24 -20.38 -18.10
C TYR A 328 26.20 -20.30 -19.63
N TYR A 329 25.87 -21.42 -20.27
CA TYR A 329 25.70 -21.51 -21.71
C TYR A 329 24.23 -21.65 -22.07
N THR A 330 23.85 -21.06 -23.20
CA THR A 330 22.57 -21.35 -23.87
C THR A 330 22.85 -21.92 -25.24
N TYR A 331 22.07 -22.91 -25.67
CA TYR A 331 22.29 -23.66 -26.89
C TYR A 331 21.22 -23.29 -27.90
N HIS A 332 21.62 -23.08 -29.15
CA HIS A 332 20.76 -22.56 -30.20
C HIS A 332 21.00 -23.31 -31.52
N LEU A 333 19.92 -23.51 -32.26
CA LEU A 333 19.93 -23.97 -33.65
C LEU A 333 19.65 -22.79 -34.57
N LYS A 334 20.35 -22.71 -35.70
CA LYS A 334 20.01 -21.83 -36.82
C LYS A 334 19.34 -22.67 -37.91
N LEU A 335 18.09 -22.39 -38.21
CA LEU A 335 17.28 -23.18 -39.14
C LEU A 335 17.33 -22.59 -40.55
N LYS A 336 17.38 -23.44 -41.58
CA LYS A 336 17.31 -23.06 -42.99
C LYS A 336 15.87 -22.76 -43.37
N ASN A 337 15.65 -21.64 -44.03
CA ASN A 337 14.34 -21.23 -44.55
C ASN A 337 13.21 -21.35 -43.52
N ALA A 338 13.47 -20.93 -42.27
CA ALA A 338 12.45 -20.89 -41.24
C ALA A 338 11.33 -19.92 -41.63
N GLU A 339 10.09 -20.38 -41.53
CA GLU A 339 8.90 -19.59 -41.86
C GLU A 339 8.16 -19.20 -40.58
N PRO A 340 7.52 -18.02 -40.54
CA PRO A 340 6.69 -17.61 -39.42
C PRO A 340 5.67 -18.71 -39.02
N PRO A 341 5.45 -18.94 -37.71
CA PRO A 341 5.93 -18.15 -36.57
C PRO A 341 7.34 -18.55 -36.08
N VAL A 342 8.01 -19.51 -36.72
CA VAL A 342 9.30 -20.04 -36.27
C VAL A 342 10.42 -19.04 -36.57
N ASP A 343 11.14 -18.58 -35.55
CA ASP A 343 12.36 -17.79 -35.74
C ASP A 343 13.46 -18.68 -36.35
N ASN A 344 14.34 -18.09 -37.16
CA ASN A 344 15.50 -18.77 -37.70
C ASN A 344 16.49 -19.21 -36.61
N ARG A 345 16.33 -18.74 -35.37
CA ARG A 345 17.12 -19.13 -34.20
C ARG A 345 16.22 -19.75 -33.14
N VAL A 346 16.41 -21.02 -32.86
CA VAL A 346 15.62 -21.75 -31.86
C VAL A 346 16.52 -22.18 -30.71
N LYS A 347 16.16 -21.79 -29.49
CA LYS A 347 16.84 -22.24 -28.27
C LYS A 347 16.49 -23.70 -27.99
N ILE A 348 17.49 -24.51 -27.64
CA ILE A 348 17.32 -25.94 -27.36
C ILE A 348 17.98 -26.36 -26.05
N SER A 349 17.60 -27.53 -25.55
CA SER A 349 18.24 -28.14 -24.38
C SER A 349 19.67 -28.59 -24.70
N SER A 350 20.53 -28.65 -23.68
CA SER A 350 21.91 -29.13 -23.83
C SER A 350 21.98 -30.58 -24.32
N GLY A 351 21.07 -31.43 -23.87
CA GLY A 351 20.96 -32.83 -24.31
C GLY A 351 20.68 -32.91 -25.80
N LEU A 352 19.67 -32.17 -26.29
CA LEU A 352 19.34 -32.15 -27.72
C LEU A 352 20.47 -31.53 -28.56
N TYR A 353 21.17 -30.52 -28.03
CA TYR A 353 22.30 -29.90 -28.72
C TYR A 353 23.44 -30.89 -28.98
N SER A 354 23.73 -31.77 -28.03
CA SER A 354 24.77 -32.79 -28.20
C SER A 354 24.43 -33.88 -29.24
N GLN A 355 23.16 -33.96 -29.64
CA GLN A 355 22.66 -34.99 -30.55
C GLN A 355 22.49 -34.48 -31.98
N ILE A 356 22.56 -33.17 -32.22
CA ILE A 356 22.26 -32.55 -33.52
C ILE A 356 23.52 -31.89 -34.09
N ALA A 357 23.84 -32.20 -35.34
CA ALA A 357 24.90 -31.56 -36.11
C ALA A 357 24.33 -30.60 -37.18
N ALA A 358 25.18 -29.71 -37.71
CA ALA A 358 24.81 -28.96 -38.92
C ALA A 358 24.60 -29.93 -40.10
N GLY A 359 23.58 -29.67 -40.91
CA GLY A 359 23.10 -30.55 -41.97
C GLY A 359 22.06 -31.60 -41.52
N ASP A 360 21.88 -31.81 -40.21
CA ASP A 360 20.77 -32.64 -39.72
C ASP A 360 19.42 -31.95 -39.96
N SER A 361 18.36 -32.75 -40.00
CA SER A 361 16.98 -32.26 -40.02
C SER A 361 16.34 -32.37 -38.64
N VAL A 362 15.55 -31.36 -38.25
CA VAL A 362 14.77 -31.34 -37.00
C VAL A 362 13.29 -31.22 -37.29
N LYS A 363 12.47 -31.95 -36.53
CA LYS A 363 11.01 -31.82 -36.53
C LYS A 363 10.59 -30.94 -35.36
N LEU A 364 9.89 -29.86 -35.65
CA LEU A 364 9.25 -28.99 -34.67
C LEU A 364 7.77 -29.35 -34.61
N ILE A 365 7.29 -29.69 -33.42
CA ILE A 365 5.86 -29.90 -33.16
C ILE A 365 5.31 -28.57 -32.63
N ILE A 366 4.51 -27.91 -33.46
CA ILE A 366 3.94 -26.60 -33.22
C ILE A 366 2.44 -26.77 -32.95
N ARG A 367 1.92 -26.00 -32.01
CA ARG A 367 0.47 -25.85 -31.85
C ARG A 367 0.06 -24.40 -31.98
N ASN A 368 -1.18 -24.19 -32.43
CA ASN A 368 -1.72 -22.86 -32.70
C ASN A 368 -2.07 -22.06 -31.45
N GLY A 369 -2.14 -22.70 -30.27
CA GLY A 369 -2.59 -22.08 -29.04
C GLY A 369 -4.12 -21.95 -28.97
N TYR A 370 -4.66 -22.02 -27.75
CA TYR A 370 -6.09 -21.78 -27.51
C TYR A 370 -6.51 -20.35 -27.85
N LEU A 371 -5.64 -19.36 -27.56
CA LEU A 371 -5.84 -17.95 -27.89
C LEU A 371 -5.30 -17.58 -29.28
N SER A 372 -5.04 -18.59 -30.13
CA SER A 372 -4.43 -18.43 -31.45
C SER A 372 -3.02 -17.83 -31.40
N GLU A 373 -2.32 -18.02 -30.27
CA GLU A 373 -0.91 -17.67 -30.13
C GLU A 373 -0.06 -18.94 -30.26
N PRO A 374 0.70 -19.10 -31.34
CA PRO A 374 1.41 -20.34 -31.59
C PRO A 374 2.53 -20.56 -30.58
N TRP A 375 2.68 -21.82 -30.16
CA TRP A 375 3.70 -22.25 -29.22
C TRP A 375 4.37 -23.54 -29.67
N LEU A 376 5.63 -23.69 -29.27
CA LEU A 376 6.46 -24.84 -29.56
C LEU A 376 6.28 -25.91 -28.48
N GLN A 377 5.70 -27.05 -28.85
CA GLN A 377 5.46 -28.16 -27.93
C GLN A 377 6.73 -28.98 -27.70
N SER A 378 7.43 -29.34 -28.78
CA SER A 378 8.66 -30.11 -28.69
C SER A 378 9.51 -29.98 -29.96
N ILE A 379 10.80 -30.34 -29.81
CA ILE A 379 11.76 -30.43 -30.91
C ILE A 379 12.38 -31.82 -30.88
N HIS A 380 12.35 -32.50 -32.02
CA HIS A 380 12.94 -33.83 -32.18
C HIS A 380 13.96 -33.83 -33.31
N ARG A 381 15.08 -34.54 -33.13
CA ARG A 381 15.99 -34.85 -34.24
C ARG A 381 15.27 -35.79 -35.21
N CYS A 382 15.33 -35.51 -36.50
CA CYS A 382 14.79 -36.40 -37.51
C CYS A 382 15.89 -37.31 -38.06
N ILE A 383 15.79 -38.61 -37.77
CA ILE A 383 16.76 -39.61 -38.25
C ILE A 383 16.44 -40.02 -39.71
N GLU A 384 15.18 -39.92 -40.13
CA GLU A 384 14.70 -40.49 -41.41
C GLU A 384 14.14 -39.46 -42.41
N CYS A 385 14.28 -38.15 -42.18
CA CYS A 385 13.66 -37.13 -43.06
C CYS A 385 14.29 -36.99 -44.45
N ASN A 386 15.46 -37.57 -44.70
CA ASN A 386 16.24 -37.34 -45.92
C ASN A 386 16.01 -38.37 -47.04
N LYS A 387 14.89 -39.12 -47.06
CA LYS A 387 14.70 -40.16 -48.08
C LYS A 387 13.76 -39.82 -49.25
N ASP A 388 12.84 -38.86 -49.09
CA ASP A 388 11.74 -38.72 -50.06
C ASP A 388 11.50 -37.29 -50.61
N PHE A 389 12.51 -36.40 -50.57
CA PHE A 389 12.44 -35.08 -51.22
C PHE A 389 13.50 -34.90 -52.30
#